data_AF-A0A8X8GG40-F1
#
_entry.id   AF-A0A8X8GG40-F1
#
_cell.length_a   1.000
_cell.length_b   1.000
_cell.length_c   1.000
_cell.angle_alpha   90.00
_cell.angle_beta   90.00
_cell.angle_gamma   90.00
#
_symmetry.space_group_name_H-M   'P 1'
#
loop_
_entity.id
_entity.type
_entity.pdbx_description
1 polymer ?
#
loop_
_entity_poly.entity_id
_entity_poly.type
_entity_poly.pdbx_seq_one_letter_code
_entity_poly.pdbx_strand_id
1 'polypeptide(L)'
;MENYEYWVNVYSAVFSILIISLSLNSIIFIKDKINKVLSFFVFTGLYSLILSYFFGKAFIGYTQQELLFKFIFEGYRAHIFHGNIYLLITLVLLILLILRLLINRKNLHRQVKDRAS
;
A
#
# COMPACT_ATOMS: atom_id res chain seq x y z
N MET A 1 18.73 3.58 -26.04
CA MET A 1 18.34 4.07 -24.71
C MET A 1 16.81 4.21 -24.57
N GLU A 2 16.06 4.55 -25.62
CA GLU A 2 14.58 4.57 -25.61
C GLU A 2 13.91 3.28 -25.10
N ASN A 3 14.38 2.11 -25.52
CA ASN A 3 13.81 0.84 -25.05
C ASN A 3 14.00 0.62 -23.54
N TYR A 4 15.07 1.16 -22.95
CA TYR A 4 15.34 0.96 -21.52
C TYR A 4 14.28 1.64 -20.66
N GLU A 5 14.03 2.93 -20.93
CA GLU A 5 13.04 3.73 -20.18
C GLU A 5 11.62 3.23 -20.40
N TYR A 6 11.30 2.81 -21.63
CA TYR A 6 10.01 2.19 -21.94
C TYR A 6 9.72 0.99 -21.03
N TRP A 7 10.66 0.04 -20.93
CA TRP A 7 10.47 -1.14 -20.10
C TRP A 7 10.40 -0.81 -18.61
N VAL A 8 11.21 0.15 -18.12
CA VAL A 8 11.10 0.63 -16.74
C VAL A 8 9.70 1.16 -16.44
N ASN A 9 9.11 1.94 -17.35
CA ASN A 9 7.75 2.46 -17.21
C ASN A 9 6.69 1.36 -17.22
N VAL A 10 6.84 0.36 -18.09
CA VAL A 10 5.95 -0.82 -18.13
C VAL A 10 5.98 -1.56 -16.79
N TYR A 11 7.16 -1.85 -16.25
CA TYR A 11 7.27 -2.52 -14.95
C TYR A 11 6.71 -1.68 -13.80
N SER A 12 6.95 -0.36 -13.81
CA SER A 12 6.34 0.55 -12.85
C SER A 12 4.81 0.50 -12.89
N ALA A 13 4.21 0.47 -14.08
CA ALA A 13 2.77 0.32 -14.25
C ALA A 13 2.28 -1.03 -13.71
N VAL A 14 2.99 -2.12 -14.01
CA VAL A 14 2.67 -3.47 -13.49
C VAL A 14 2.68 -3.49 -11.96
N PHE A 15 3.72 -2.92 -11.32
CA PHE A 15 3.77 -2.84 -9.85
C PHE A 15 2.62 -2.01 -9.28
N SER A 16 2.31 -0.88 -9.92
CA SER A 16 1.21 -0.01 -9.49
C SER A 16 -0.14 -0.72 -9.58
N ILE A 17 -0.41 -1.41 -10.70
CA ILE A 17 -1.65 -2.19 -10.89
C ILE A 17 -1.72 -3.31 -9.86
N LEU A 18 -0.64 -4.04 -9.63
CA LEU A 18 -0.60 -5.14 -8.68
C LEU A 18 -0.92 -4.67 -7.25
N ILE A 19 -0.34 -3.55 -6.82
CA ILE A 19 -0.63 -2.92 -5.51
C ILE A 19 -2.11 -2.53 -5.43
N ILE A 20 -2.68 -1.92 -6.49
CA ILE A 20 -4.09 -1.53 -6.53
C ILE A 20 -4.99 -2.76 -6.44
N SER A 21 -4.74 -3.79 -7.24
CA SER A 21 -5.54 -5.02 -7.25
C SER A 21 -5.55 -5.72 -5.90
N LEU A 22 -4.39 -5.85 -5.24
CA LEU A 22 -4.29 -6.43 -3.91
C LEU A 22 -5.02 -5.57 -2.86
N SER A 23 -4.90 -4.26 -2.95
CA SER A 23 -5.56 -3.33 -2.02
C SER A 23 -7.07 -3.35 -2.16
N LEU A 24 -7.58 -3.41 -3.40
CA LEU A 24 -9.01 -3.57 -3.68
C LEU A 24 -9.53 -4.90 -3.15
N ASN A 25 -8.77 -5.98 -3.30
CA ASN A 25 -9.15 -7.30 -2.79
C ASN A 25 -9.29 -7.30 -1.26
N SER A 26 -8.37 -6.65 -0.56
CA SER A 26 -8.33 -6.62 0.91
C SER A 26 -9.43 -5.78 1.56
N ILE A 27 -10.10 -4.91 0.81
CA ILE A 27 -11.20 -4.06 1.30
C ILE A 27 -12.60 -4.57 0.91
N ILE A 28 -12.71 -5.71 0.22
CA ILE A 28 -14.01 -6.23 -0.27
C ILE A 28 -15.01 -6.39 0.88
N PHE A 29 -14.55 -6.85 2.04
CA PHE A 29 -15.40 -7.14 3.20
C PHE A 29 -15.81 -5.91 4.02
N ILE A 30 -15.29 -4.71 3.71
CA ILE A 30 -15.55 -3.49 4.46
C ILE A 30 -16.82 -2.82 3.95
N LYS A 31 -17.86 -2.79 4.79
CA LYS A 31 -19.18 -2.20 4.45
C LYS A 31 -19.20 -0.67 4.49
N ASP A 32 -18.56 -0.06 5.50
CA ASP A 32 -18.55 1.40 5.65
C ASP A 32 -17.70 2.04 4.54
N LYS A 33 -18.31 2.93 3.76
CA LYS A 33 -17.68 3.54 2.58
C LYS A 33 -16.41 4.31 2.93
N ILE A 34 -16.37 5.00 4.07
CA ILE A 34 -15.22 5.82 4.45
C ILE A 34 -14.10 4.93 4.97
N ASN A 35 -14.41 3.93 5.80
CA ASN A 35 -13.45 2.91 6.23
C ASN A 35 -12.90 2.16 5.02
N LYS A 36 -13.71 1.91 3.99
CA LYS A 36 -13.28 1.24 2.76
C LYS A 36 -12.23 2.07 2.01
N VAL A 37 -12.48 3.37 1.83
CA VAL A 37 -11.53 4.29 1.20
C VAL A 37 -10.26 4.45 2.04
N LEU A 38 -10.38 4.66 3.35
CA LEU A 38 -9.21 4.76 4.24
C LEU A 38 -8.38 3.48 4.22
N SER A 39 -9.04 2.33 4.31
CA SER A 39 -8.35 1.03 4.29
C SER A 39 -7.69 0.77 2.95
N PHE A 40 -8.27 1.22 1.82
CA PHE A 40 -7.64 1.11 0.51
C PHE A 40 -6.26 1.75 0.51
N PHE A 41 -6.16 3.02 0.95
CA PHE A 41 -4.88 3.72 1.01
C PHE A 41 -3.90 3.14 2.03
N VAL A 42 -4.41 2.57 3.13
CA VAL A 42 -3.58 1.85 4.10
C VAL A 42 -3.00 0.59 3.47
N PHE A 43 -3.81 -0.20 2.75
CA PHE A 43 -3.35 -1.42 2.10
C PHE A 43 -2.37 -1.14 0.96
N THR A 44 -2.57 -0.10 0.16
CA THR A 44 -1.62 0.27 -0.90
C THR A 44 -0.24 0.58 -0.31
N GLY A 45 -0.18 1.32 0.81
CA GLY A 45 1.09 1.58 1.49
C GLY A 45 1.67 0.34 2.18
N LEU A 46 0.84 -0.54 2.72
CA LEU A 46 1.29 -1.82 3.30
C LEU A 46 1.90 -2.74 2.23
N TYR A 47 1.27 -2.88 1.06
CA TYR A 47 1.84 -3.66 -0.04
C TYR A 47 3.08 -3.02 -0.65
N SER A 48 3.12 -1.69 -0.76
CA SER A 48 4.32 -0.95 -1.16
C SER A 48 5.49 -1.21 -0.18
N LEU A 49 5.23 -1.23 1.14
CA LEU A 49 6.22 -1.58 2.16
C LEU A 49 6.71 -3.03 2.04
N ILE A 50 5.79 -3.97 1.82
CA ILE A 50 6.15 -5.38 1.62
C ILE A 50 7.06 -5.51 0.39
N LEU A 51 6.69 -4.88 -0.74
CA LEU A 51 7.53 -4.85 -1.94
C LEU A 51 8.88 -4.18 -1.65
N SER A 52 8.90 -3.08 -0.90
CA SER A 52 10.14 -2.41 -0.47
C SER A 52 11.08 -3.34 0.28
N TYR A 53 10.56 -4.18 1.17
CA TYR A 53 11.36 -5.15 1.91
C TYR A 53 11.95 -6.24 0.99
N PHE A 54 11.15 -6.81 0.09
CA PHE A 54 11.60 -7.85 -0.83
C PHE A 54 12.61 -7.31 -1.86
N PHE A 55 12.32 -6.18 -2.49
CA PHE A 55 13.20 -5.56 -3.49
C PHE A 55 14.39 -4.82 -2.88
N GLY A 56 14.29 -4.38 -1.62
CA GLY A 56 15.43 -3.90 -0.84
C GLY A 56 16.47 -4.98 -0.59
N LYS A 57 16.06 -6.26 -0.44
CA LYS A 57 17.02 -7.39 -0.42
C LYS A 57 17.57 -7.71 -1.81
N ALA A 58 16.80 -7.52 -2.88
CA ALA A 58 17.27 -7.67 -4.26
C ALA A 58 18.34 -6.63 -4.64
N PHE A 59 18.44 -5.51 -3.92
CA PHE A 59 19.55 -4.54 -4.04
C PHE A 59 20.92 -5.18 -3.77
N ILE A 60 20.99 -6.23 -2.95
CA ILE A 60 22.23 -6.99 -2.74
C ILE A 60 22.62 -7.74 -4.03
N GLY A 61 21.65 -8.26 -4.79
CA GLY A 61 21.89 -8.82 -6.14
C GLY A 61 22.18 -7.76 -7.21
N TYR A 62 21.64 -6.54 -7.08
CA TYR A 62 21.95 -5.39 -7.95
C TYR A 62 23.45 -5.05 -7.95
N THR A 63 24.16 -5.30 -6.85
CA THR A 63 25.62 -5.11 -6.77
C THR A 63 26.41 -6.06 -7.67
N GLN A 64 25.79 -7.13 -8.19
CA GLN A 64 26.40 -8.09 -9.10
C GLN A 64 26.25 -7.71 -10.60
N GLN A 65 25.75 -6.49 -10.89
CA GLN A 65 25.66 -5.93 -12.26
C GLN A 65 24.81 -6.70 -13.28
N GLU A 66 23.91 -7.58 -12.84
CA GLU A 66 22.97 -8.23 -13.74
C GLU A 66 21.90 -7.23 -14.24
N LEU A 67 21.88 -7.00 -15.56
CA LEU A 67 21.01 -6.04 -16.24
C LEU A 67 19.54 -6.22 -15.85
N LEU A 68 19.06 -7.46 -15.77
CA LEU A 68 17.66 -7.79 -15.43
C LEU A 68 17.27 -7.32 -14.02
N PHE A 69 18.11 -7.58 -13.02
CA PHE A 69 17.86 -7.13 -11.65
C PHE A 69 17.87 -5.60 -11.55
N LYS A 70 18.74 -4.95 -12.32
CA LYS A 70 18.74 -3.49 -12.42
C LYS A 70 17.45 -2.94 -13.01
N PHE A 71 16.95 -3.53 -14.10
CA PHE A 71 15.68 -3.16 -14.71
C PHE A 71 14.49 -3.27 -13.75
N ILE A 72 14.37 -4.42 -13.06
CA ILE A 72 13.25 -4.68 -12.16
C ILE A 72 13.30 -3.72 -10.97
N PHE A 73 14.49 -3.42 -10.44
CA PHE A 73 14.65 -2.50 -9.32
C PHE A 73 14.29 -1.06 -9.69
N GLU A 74 14.70 -0.57 -10.87
CA GLU A 74 14.31 0.77 -11.35
C GLU A 74 12.81 0.86 -11.60
N GLY A 75 12.21 -0.16 -12.22
CA GLY A 75 10.75 -0.24 -12.39
C GLY A 75 10.02 -0.25 -11.05
N TYR A 76 10.55 -0.97 -10.06
CA TYR A 76 10.05 -0.93 -8.68
C TYR A 76 10.22 0.48 -8.07
N ARG A 77 11.32 1.19 -8.22
CA ARG A 77 11.44 2.55 -7.63
C ARG A 77 10.52 3.58 -8.29
N ALA A 78 10.10 3.34 -9.53
CA ALA A 78 9.28 4.27 -10.29
C ALA A 78 7.76 4.09 -10.10
N HIS A 79 7.28 3.13 -9.29
CA HIS A 79 5.85 2.92 -9.09
C HIS A 79 5.19 4.04 -8.28
N ILE A 80 3.89 4.28 -8.49
CA ILE A 80 3.15 5.46 -7.98
C ILE A 80 3.11 5.54 -6.45
N PHE A 81 3.22 4.39 -5.77
CA PHE A 81 3.16 4.26 -4.31
C PHE A 81 4.53 4.16 -3.65
N HIS A 82 5.60 4.48 -4.38
CA HIS A 82 6.96 4.47 -3.87
C HIS A 82 7.30 5.77 -3.14
N GLY A 83 8.20 5.66 -2.15
CA GLY A 83 8.84 6.81 -1.51
C GLY A 83 8.31 7.16 -0.12
N ASN A 84 9.15 7.88 0.62
CA ASN A 84 8.92 8.20 2.03
C ASN A 84 7.70 9.10 2.24
N ILE A 85 7.40 9.99 1.29
CA ILE A 85 6.23 10.88 1.37
C ILE A 85 4.95 10.05 1.37
N TYR A 86 4.85 9.08 0.46
CA TYR A 86 3.70 8.19 0.38
C TYR A 86 3.54 7.39 1.67
N LEU A 87 4.64 6.86 2.20
CA LEU A 87 4.67 6.13 3.48
C LEU A 87 4.15 6.98 4.64
N LEU A 88 4.58 8.23 4.75
CA LEU A 88 4.09 9.16 5.78
C LEU A 88 2.58 9.41 5.65
N ILE A 89 2.08 9.62 4.43
CA ILE A 89 0.64 9.77 4.18
C ILE A 89 -0.11 8.51 4.60
N THR A 90 0.36 7.32 4.23
CA THR A 90 -0.24 6.05 4.64
C THR A 90 -0.28 5.91 6.17
N LEU A 91 0.78 6.30 6.89
CA LEU A 91 0.81 6.24 8.35
C LEU A 91 -0.24 7.16 8.99
N VAL A 92 -0.41 8.38 8.48
CA VAL A 92 -1.45 9.31 8.96
C VAL A 92 -2.84 8.72 8.73
N LEU A 93 -3.09 8.15 7.54
CA LEU A 93 -4.36 7.50 7.21
C LEU A 93 -4.63 6.26 8.08
N LEU A 94 -3.60 5.49 8.41
CA LEU A 94 -3.70 4.37 9.34
C LEU A 94 -4.13 4.82 10.74
N ILE A 95 -3.53 5.90 11.27
CA ILE A 95 -3.90 6.45 12.57
C ILE A 95 -5.36 6.91 12.56
N LEU A 96 -5.79 7.62 11.51
CA LEU A 96 -7.18 8.06 11.36
C LEU A 96 -8.16 6.90 11.31
N LEU A 97 -7.81 5.83 10.57
CA LEU A 97 -8.62 4.61 10.49
C LEU A 97 -8.77 3.94 11.87
N ILE A 98 -7.67 3.81 12.62
CA ILE A 98 -7.66 3.22 13.97
C ILE A 98 -8.53 4.05 14.92
N LEU A 99 -8.34 5.37 14.96
CA LEU A 99 -9.14 6.27 15.81
C LEU A 99 -10.64 6.12 15.52
N ARG A 100 -11.02 6.10 14.24
CA ARG A 100 -12.42 5.94 13.84
C ARG A 100 -12.99 4.58 14.24
N LEU A 101 -12.23 3.50 14.08
CA LEU A 101 -12.65 2.16 14.50
C LEU A 101 -12.87 2.09 16.02
N LEU A 102 -11.99 2.72 16.81
CA LEU A 102 -12.10 2.77 18.27
C LEU A 102 -13.32 3.59 18.73
N ILE A 103 -13.58 4.74 18.12
CA ILE A 103 -14.73 5.60 18.44
C ILE A 103 -16.04 4.86 18.12
N ASN A 104 -16.16 4.26 16.93
CA ASN A 104 -17.37 3.54 16.53
C ASN A 104 -17.66 2.35 17.44
N ARG A 105 -16.64 1.61 17.89
CA ARG A 105 -16.82 0.52 18.86
C ARG A 105 -17.31 1.01 20.21
N LYS A 106 -16.78 2.12 20.72
CA LYS A 106 -17.21 2.72 22.00
C LYS A 106 -18.66 3.18 21.94
N ASN A 107 -19.07 3.83 20.85
CA ASN A 107 -20.45 4.29 20.68
C ASN A 107 -21.44 3.13 20.61
N LEU A 108 -21.09 2.06 19.89
CA LEU A 108 -21.92 0.85 19.83
C LEU A 108 -22.09 0.21 21.22
N HIS A 109 -21.00 0.08 21.98
CA HIS A 109 -21.05 -0.51 23.33
C HIS A 109 -21.92 0.32 24.30
N ARG A 110 -21.88 1.66 24.20
CA ARG A 110 -22.75 2.53 25.03
C ARG A 110 -24.23 2.30 24.71
N GLN A 111 -24.60 2.29 23.42
CA GLN A 111 -25.99 2.05 23.02
C GLN A 111 -26.54 0.69 23.44
N VAL A 112 -25.72 -0.36 23.44
CA VAL A 112 -26.14 -1.69 23.92
C VAL A 112 -26.37 -1.70 25.42
N LYS A 113 -25.53 -0.98 26.19
CA LYS A 113 -25.69 -0.86 27.64
C LYS A 113 -26.97 -0.11 28.01
N ASP A 114 -27.28 1.00 27.32
CA ASP A 114 -28.45 1.84 27.60
C ASP A 114 -29.78 1.14 27.23
N ARG A 115 -29.77 0.14 26.34
CA ARG A 115 -30.97 -0.67 26.02
C ARG A 115 -31.20 -1.84 26.98
N ALA A 116 -30.21 -2.18 27.80
CA ALA A 116 -30.26 -3.30 28.74
C ALA A 116 -30.60 -2.86 30.18
N SER A 117 -30.65 -1.55 30.45
CA SER A 117 -31.13 -0.93 31.69
C SER A 117 -32.56 -0.45 31.57
#